data_AF-A0AAE6X7P8-F1
#
_entry.id   AF-A0AAE6X7P8-F1
#
_cell.length_a   1.000
_cell.length_b   1.000
_cell.length_c   1.000
_cell.angle_alpha   90.00
_cell.angle_beta   90.00
_cell.angle_gamma   90.00
#
_symmetry.space_group_name_H-M   'P 1'
#
loop_
_entity.id
_entity.type
_entity.pdbx_description
1 polymer ?
#
loop_
_entity_poly.entity_id
_entity_poly.type
_entity_poly.pdbx_seq_one_letter_code
_entity_poly.pdbx_strand_id
1 'polypeptide(L)' 'MKWTDVRMIAENLYDMNPDLDPTTVRFTDMHRWIVEMDDFDDDPEASNEHILEAILTIWLEEYE' A
#
# COMPACT_ATOMS: atom_id res chain seq x y z
N MET A 1 -5.43 -3.69 10.21
CA MET A 1 -4.14 -3.41 9.56
C MET A 1 -3.69 -2.00 9.94
N LYS A 2 -2.44 -1.87 10.38
CA LYS A 2 -1.79 -0.60 10.75
C LYS A 2 -0.80 -0.20 9.66
N TRP A 3 -0.38 1.07 9.62
CA TRP A 3 0.64 1.53 8.65
C TRP A 3 1.97 0.78 8.75
N THR A 4 2.28 0.22 9.93
CA THR A 4 3.48 -0.60 10.16
C THR A 4 3.41 -1.99 9.54
N ASP A 5 2.22 -2.46 9.16
CA ASP A 5 1.99 -3.78 8.55
C ASP A 5 2.31 -3.76 7.04
N VAL A 6 3.47 -3.21 6.67
CA VAL A 6 3.83 -2.84 5.29
C VAL A 6 3.72 -3.98 4.28
N ARG A 7 4.05 -5.22 4.69
CA ARG A 7 3.96 -6.43 3.85
C ARG A 7 2.51 -6.81 3.57
N MET A 8 1.67 -6.83 4.60
CA MET A 8 0.25 -7.16 4.46
C MET A 8 -0.49 -6.13 3.61
N ILE A 9 -0.15 -4.84 3.76
CA ILE A 9 -0.74 -3.79 2.91
C ILE A 9 -0.36 -4.01 1.44
N ALA A 10 0.91 -4.30 1.16
CA ALA A 10 1.40 -4.54 -0.19
C ALA A 10 0.76 -5.78 -0.85
N GLU A 11 0.64 -6.89 -0.10
CA GLU A 11 -0.07 -8.10 -0.54
C GLU A 11 -1.54 -7.78 -0.89
N ASN A 12 -2.24 -7.03 -0.04
CA ASN A 12 -3.61 -6.60 -0.32
C ASN A 12 -3.71 -5.70 -1.57
N LEU A 13 -2.75 -4.80 -1.79
CA LEU A 13 -2.70 -3.96 -2.99
C LEU A 13 -2.51 -4.80 -4.27
N TYR A 14 -1.66 -5.82 -4.20
CA TYR A 14 -1.46 -6.77 -5.30
C TYR A 14 -2.72 -7.62 -5.55
N ASP A 15 -3.33 -8.18 -4.52
CA ASP A 15 -4.55 -8.98 -4.63
C ASP A 15 -5.73 -8.18 -5.21
N MET A 16 -5.82 -6.89 -4.91
CA MET A 16 -6.84 -6.01 -5.47
C MET A 16 -6.67 -5.77 -6.98
N ASN A 17 -5.43 -5.63 -7.47
CA ASN A 17 -5.13 -5.36 -8.87
C ASN A 17 -3.78 -6.00 -9.29
N PRO A 18 -3.75 -7.31 -9.60
CA PRO A 18 -2.48 -8.01 -9.88
C PRO A 18 -1.83 -7.57 -11.20
N ASP A 19 -2.60 -6.98 -12.12
CA ASP A 19 -2.11 -6.48 -13.42
C ASP A 19 -1.65 -5.01 -13.39
N LEU A 20 -1.78 -4.33 -12.23
CA LEU A 20 -1.40 -2.92 -12.10
C LEU A 20 0.10 -2.82 -11.79
N ASP A 21 0.86 -2.22 -12.71
CA ASP A 21 2.27 -1.90 -12.50
C ASP A 21 2.45 -0.89 -11.35
N PRO A 22 3.04 -1.29 -10.20
CA PRO A 22 3.17 -0.42 -9.05
C PRO A 22 4.05 0.80 -9.33
N THR A 23 4.98 0.74 -10.29
CA THR A 23 5.86 1.88 -10.64
C THR A 23 5.08 3.08 -11.21
N THR A 24 3.84 2.85 -11.66
CA THR A 24 2.96 3.88 -12.22
C THR A 24 2.06 4.52 -11.15
N VAL A 25 2.05 3.97 -9.93
CA VAL A 25 1.14 4.38 -8.86
C VAL A 25 1.67 5.62 -8.14
N ARG A 26 0.82 6.63 -7.98
CA ARG A 26 1.14 7.81 -7.16
C ARG A 26 0.86 7.50 -5.70
N PHE A 27 1.70 8.01 -4.79
CA PHE A 27 1.50 7.86 -3.34
C PHE A 27 0.13 8.34 -2.86
N THR A 28 -0.44 9.38 -3.45
CA THR A 28 -1.79 9.85 -3.10
C THR A 28 -2.88 8.85 -3.47
N ASP A 29 -2.73 8.13 -4.58
CA ASP A 29 -3.69 7.09 -4.97
C ASP A 29 -3.52 5.86 -4.07
N MET A 30 -2.27 5.45 -3.83
CA MET A 30 -1.95 4.34 -2.95
C MET A 30 -2.44 4.58 -1.52
N HIS A 31 -2.18 5.76 -0.94
CA HIS A 31 -2.69 6.14 0.38
C HIS A 31 -4.21 6.02 0.45
N ARG A 32 -4.93 6.54 -0.54
CA ARG A 32 -6.38 6.43 -0.60
C ARG A 32 -6.83 4.97 -0.60
N TRP A 33 -6.24 4.12 -1.45
CA TRP A 33 -6.62 2.71 -1.52
C TRP A 33 -6.39 1.98 -0.20
N ILE A 34 -5.28 2.27 0.49
CA ILE A 34 -4.95 1.67 1.79
C ILE A 34 -5.97 2.09 2.86
N VAL A 35 -6.34 3.38 2.91
CA VAL A 35 -7.33 3.89 3.88
C VAL A 35 -8.74 3.38 3.58
N GLU A 36 -9.03 3.03 2.32
CA GLU A 36 -10.31 2.44 1.88
C GLU A 36 -10.39 0.92 2.09
N MET A 37 -9.34 0.25 2.56
CA MET A 37 -9.38 -1.20 2.82
C MET A 37 -10.27 -1.52 4.02
N ASP A 38 -11.11 -2.55 3.91
CA ASP A 38 -12.08 -2.95 4.94
C ASP A 38 -11.42 -3.28 6.30
N ASP A 39 -10.16 -3.72 6.29
CA ASP A 39 -9.39 -4.11 7.46
C ASP A 39 -8.41 -3.04 7.94
N PHE A 40 -8.37 -1.85 7.32
CA PHE A 40 -7.54 -0.74 7.77
C PHE A 40 -8.07 -0.14 9.07
N ASP A 41 -7.19 -0.02 10.08
CA ASP A 41 -7.55 0.37 11.44
C ASP A 41 -6.53 1.37 12.03
N ASP A 42 -5.82 2.14 11.21
CA ASP A 42 -4.89 3.16 11.71
C ASP A 42 -5.41 4.59 11.48
N ASP A 43 -4.68 5.58 11.99
CA ASP A 43 -4.93 6.98 11.65
C ASP A 43 -4.53 7.24 10.18
N PRO A 44 -5.45 7.64 9.29
CA PRO A 44 -5.13 7.97 7.89
C PRO A 44 -4.01 9.01 7.75
N GLU A 45 -3.86 9.93 8.72
CA GLU A 45 -2.86 11.00 8.70
C GLU A 45 -1.50 10.56 9.28
N ALA A 46 -1.39 9.35 9.84
CA ALA A 46 -0.12 8.83 10.39
C ALA A 46 0.85 8.29 9.33
N SER A 47 0.43 8.27 8.06
CA SER A 47 1.32 7.92 6.95
C SER A 47 2.41 8.99 6.73
N ASN A 48 3.52 8.58 6.11
CA ASN A 48 4.56 9.47 5.62
C ASN A 48 5.26 8.85 4.41
N GLU A 49 6.11 9.61 3.73
CA GLU A 49 6.79 9.14 2.51
C GLU A 49 7.59 7.85 2.73
N HIS A 50 8.25 7.68 3.88
CA HIS A 50 9.01 6.45 4.16
C HIS A 50 8.12 5.21 4.32
N ILE A 51 6.95 5.35 4.94
CA ILE A 51 5.99 4.25 5.07
C ILE A 51 5.44 3.87 3.69
N LEU A 52 5.03 4.86 2.90
CA LEU A 52 4.47 4.63 1.57
C LEU A 52 5.53 4.04 0.62
N GLU A 53 6.77 4.52 0.69
CA GLU A 53 7.90 3.94 -0.05
C GLU A 53 8.17 2.48 0.33
N ALA A 54 8.12 2.14 1.63
CA ALA A 54 8.31 0.77 2.09
C ALA A 54 7.21 -0.18 1.57
N ILE A 55 5.95 0.28 1.58
CA ILE A 55 4.81 -0.48 1.03
C ILE A 55 4.99 -0.66 -0.48
N LEU A 56 5.31 0.41 -1.21
CA LEU A 56 5.51 0.34 -2.66
C LEU A 56 6.67 -0.59 -3.04
N THR A 57 7.77 -0.56 -2.28
CA THR A 57 8.92 -1.44 -2.51
C THR A 57 8.52 -2.91 -2.36
N ILE A 58 7.75 -3.23 -1.33
CA ILE A 58 7.27 -4.60 -1.14
C ILE A 58 6.26 -5.00 -2.22
N TRP A 59 5.36 -4.10 -2.61
CA TRP A 59 4.42 -4.39 -3.68
C TRP A 59 5.13 -4.68 -5.01
N LEU A 60 6.23 -3.98 -5.30
CA LEU A 60 7.09 -4.29 -6.43
C LEU A 60 7.73 -5.68 -6.33
N GLU A 61 8.19 -6.09 -5.13
CA GLU A 61 8.71 -7.46 -4.90
C GLU A 61 7.67 -8.54 -5.19
N GLU A 62 6.39 -8.31 -4.85
CA GLU A 62 5.30 -9.27 -5.10
C GLU A 62 4.82 -9.27 -6.56
N TYR A 63 5.01 -8.17 -7.30
CA TYR A 63 4.62 -8.05 -8.72
C TYR A 63 5.62 -8.73 -9.67
N GLU A 64 6.90 -8.84 -9.29
CA GLU A 64 7.96 -9.51 -10.06
C GLU A 64 7.91 -11.05 -9.99
#